data_AF-A0A941ZS30-F1
#
_entry.id   AF-A0A941ZS30-F1
#
_cell.length_a   1.000
_cell.length_b   1.000
_cell.length_c   1.000
_cell.angle_alpha   90.00
_cell.angle_beta   90.00
_cell.angle_gamma   90.00
#
_symmetry.space_group_name_H-M   'P 1'
#
loop_
_entity.id
_entity.type
_entity.pdbx_description
1 polymer ?
#
loop_
_entity_poly.entity_id
_entity_poly.type
_entity_poly.pdbx_seq_one_letter_code
_entity_poly.pdbx_strand_id
1 'polypeptide(L)'
;MGSRLVHALVKSGWKVRVLTLPNDPLVSRLKGVDCDIFYGDVQDAHSLKGAFKGIDTVYHLAAIILSQDPALFKKININGTGNMVKEAASAGVRHFIFVSSASVVYPLGTPYSRSKRECEVIVKEQETMSYTIVRPTLVYEKNGGLEFMMFMDY
;
A
#
# COMPACT_ATOMS: atom_id res chain seq x y z
N MET A 1 -8.03 2.11 -6.75
CA MET A 1 -7.44 0.75 -6.56
C MET A 1 -7.81 0.08 -5.22
N GLY A 2 -7.40 0.59 -4.05
CA GLY A 2 -7.57 -0.12 -2.77
C GLY A 2 -9.01 -0.53 -2.43
N SER A 3 -9.97 0.37 -2.56
CA SER A 3 -11.39 0.03 -2.34
C SER A 3 -11.87 -1.08 -3.28
N ARG A 4 -11.49 -1.05 -4.57
CA ARG A 4 -11.86 -2.11 -5.54
C ARG A 4 -11.33 -3.48 -5.12
N LEU A 5 -10.10 -3.53 -4.60
CA LEU A 5 -9.51 -4.76 -4.06
C LEU A 5 -10.33 -5.28 -2.87
N VAL A 6 -10.67 -4.41 -1.91
CA VAL A 6 -11.48 -4.78 -0.75
C VAL A 6 -12.83 -5.36 -1.18
N HIS A 7 -13.55 -4.69 -2.07
CA HIS A 7 -14.82 -5.17 -2.64
C HIS A 7 -14.67 -6.54 -3.29
N ALA A 8 -13.62 -6.76 -4.07
CA ALA A 8 -13.38 -8.04 -4.75
C ALA A 8 -13.07 -9.17 -3.76
N LEU A 9 -12.25 -8.91 -2.73
CA LEU A 9 -11.88 -9.90 -1.71
C LEU A 9 -13.10 -10.31 -0.88
N VAL A 10 -13.88 -9.35 -0.39
CA VAL A 10 -15.11 -9.63 0.37
C VAL A 10 -16.13 -10.40 -0.49
N LYS A 11 -16.34 -9.98 -1.74
CA LYS A 11 -17.21 -10.70 -2.68
C LYS A 11 -16.76 -12.15 -2.93
N SER A 12 -15.46 -12.39 -2.83
CA SER A 12 -14.86 -13.73 -2.99
C SER A 12 -14.87 -14.56 -1.69
N GLY A 13 -15.51 -14.06 -0.63
CA GLY A 13 -15.68 -14.78 0.64
C GLY A 13 -14.54 -14.59 1.66
N TRP A 14 -13.59 -13.68 1.40
CA TRP A 14 -12.51 -13.41 2.34
C TRP A 14 -12.93 -12.42 3.42
N LYS A 15 -12.46 -12.65 4.65
CA LYS A 15 -12.53 -11.65 5.73
C LYS A 15 -11.46 -10.60 5.50
N VAL A 16 -11.86 -9.32 5.47
CA VAL A 16 -10.95 -8.22 5.15
C VAL A 16 -10.86 -7.24 6.31
N ARG A 17 -9.62 -6.86 6.65
CA ARG A 17 -9.31 -5.69 7.47
C ARG A 17 -8.64 -4.63 6.62
N VAL A 18 -9.11 -3.40 6.72
CA VAL A 18 -8.54 -2.23 6.05
C VAL A 18 -7.79 -1.37 7.05
N LEU A 19 -6.48 -1.24 6.86
CA LEU A 19 -5.66 -0.22 7.52
C LEU A 19 -5.79 1.10 6.76
N THR A 20 -6.21 2.16 7.43
CA THR A 20 -6.40 3.50 6.84
C THR A 20 -6.06 4.59 7.86
N LEU A 21 -5.79 5.80 7.38
CA LEU A 21 -5.52 6.94 8.25
C LEU A 21 -6.78 7.32 9.04
N PRO A 22 -6.63 7.80 10.29
CA PRO A 22 -7.72 8.44 11.00
C PRO A 22 -8.34 9.56 10.14
N ASN A 23 -9.67 9.60 10.07
CA ASN A 23 -10.44 10.58 9.29
C ASN A 23 -10.21 10.55 7.77
N ASP A 24 -9.67 9.47 7.20
CA ASP A 24 -9.57 9.34 5.74
C ASP A 24 -10.96 9.40 5.09
N PRO A 25 -11.28 10.44 4.29
CA PRO A 25 -12.60 10.58 3.68
C PRO A 25 -12.91 9.46 2.69
N LEU A 26 -11.89 8.75 2.19
CA LEU A 26 -12.04 7.65 1.25
C LEU A 26 -12.59 6.37 1.91
N VAL A 27 -12.65 6.30 3.24
CA VAL A 27 -13.36 5.22 3.96
C VAL A 27 -14.83 5.14 3.54
N SER A 28 -15.43 6.27 3.13
CA SER A 28 -16.79 6.31 2.54
C SER A 28 -16.97 5.36 1.35
N ARG A 29 -15.90 5.03 0.61
CA ARG A 29 -15.92 4.06 -0.52
C ARG A 29 -16.13 2.60 -0.08
N LEU A 30 -16.05 2.33 1.22
CA LEU A 30 -16.29 1.02 1.84
C LEU A 30 -17.68 0.91 2.47
N LYS A 31 -18.54 1.93 2.33
CA LYS A 31 -19.90 1.89 2.87
C LYS A 31 -20.67 0.67 2.35
N GLY A 32 -21.19 -0.15 3.27
CA GLY A 32 -21.94 -1.36 2.95
C GLY A 32 -21.08 -2.59 2.60
N VAL A 33 -19.75 -2.50 2.74
CA VAL A 33 -18.83 -3.63 2.61
C VAL A 33 -18.59 -4.24 3.99
N ASP A 34 -18.71 -5.57 4.11
CA ASP A 34 -18.42 -6.30 5.34
C ASP A 34 -16.90 -6.45 5.53
N CYS A 35 -16.28 -5.44 6.16
CA CYS A 35 -14.86 -5.42 6.48
C CYS A 35 -14.57 -4.69 7.81
N ASP A 36 -13.52 -5.13 8.51
CA ASP A 36 -13.00 -4.45 9.69
C ASP A 36 -12.19 -3.21 9.27
N ILE A 37 -12.36 -2.09 9.98
CA ILE A 37 -11.50 -0.91 9.84
C ILE A 37 -10.52 -0.86 11.01
N PHE A 38 -9.24 -0.71 10.70
CA PHE A 38 -8.18 -0.43 11.66
C PHE A 38 -7.54 0.90 11.30
N TYR A 39 -7.49 1.82 12.27
CA TYR A 39 -6.89 3.14 12.03
C TYR A 39 -5.42 3.15 12.43
N GLY A 40 -4.57 3.61 11.53
CA GLY A 40 -3.14 3.73 11.77
C GLY A 40 -2.41 4.43 10.62
N ASP A 41 -1.18 4.85 10.89
CA ASP A 41 -0.31 5.52 9.93
C ASP A 41 0.96 4.69 9.74
N VAL A 42 1.30 4.40 8.49
CA VAL A 42 2.52 3.66 8.14
C VAL A 42 3.78 4.39 8.62
N GLN A 43 3.73 5.71 8.79
CA GLN A 43 4.84 6.50 9.34
C GLN A 43 5.06 6.25 10.83
N ASP A 44 4.03 5.84 11.57
CA ASP A 44 4.08 5.62 13.01
C ASP A 44 3.93 4.13 13.35
N ALA A 45 5.08 3.49 13.61
CA ALA A 45 5.13 2.08 14.00
C ALA A 45 4.28 1.77 15.25
N HIS A 46 4.09 2.72 16.17
CA HIS A 46 3.26 2.49 17.34
C HIS A 46 1.78 2.32 16.96
N SER A 47 1.31 3.12 16.00
CA SER A 47 -0.08 3.04 15.52
C SER A 47 -0.41 1.71 14.82
N LEU A 48 0.61 0.97 14.35
CA LEU A 48 0.43 -0.32 13.67
C LEU A 48 0.29 -1.51 14.62
N LYS A 49 0.55 -1.33 15.91
CA LYS A 49 0.54 -2.42 16.90
C LYS A 49 -0.79 -3.17 16.88
N GLY A 50 -0.72 -4.46 16.58
CA GLY A 50 -1.89 -5.33 16.56
C GLY A 50 -2.77 -5.22 15.31
N ALA A 51 -2.42 -4.37 14.34
CA ALA A 51 -3.13 -4.27 13.06
C ALA A 51 -3.21 -5.63 12.34
N PHE A 52 -2.15 -6.44 12.50
CA PHE A 52 -1.96 -7.72 11.83
C PHE A 52 -2.34 -8.94 12.67
N LYS A 53 -2.95 -8.75 13.85
CA LYS A 53 -3.39 -9.87 14.69
C LYS A 53 -4.42 -10.72 13.95
N GLY A 54 -4.09 -11.99 13.70
CA GLY A 54 -4.93 -12.95 12.98
C GLY A 54 -5.01 -12.72 11.47
N ILE A 55 -4.07 -11.96 10.89
CA ILE A 55 -4.00 -11.70 9.45
C ILE A 55 -3.07 -12.70 8.77
N ASP A 56 -3.60 -13.42 7.77
CA ASP A 56 -2.81 -14.37 6.97
C ASP A 56 -1.99 -13.70 5.86
N THR A 57 -2.55 -12.68 5.22
CA THR A 57 -2.00 -12.05 4.01
C THR A 57 -2.16 -10.53 4.07
N VAL A 58 -1.11 -9.80 3.72
CA VAL A 58 -1.10 -8.33 3.68
C VAL A 58 -1.00 -7.86 2.23
N TYR A 59 -1.92 -6.98 1.84
CA TYR A 59 -1.83 -6.23 0.58
C TYR A 59 -1.39 -4.80 0.89
N HIS A 60 -0.12 -4.48 0.65
CA HIS A 60 0.45 -3.16 0.92
C HIS A 60 0.36 -2.25 -0.32
N LEU A 61 -0.64 -1.37 -0.30
CA LEU A 61 -0.92 -0.40 -1.37
C LEU A 61 -0.57 1.05 -0.99
N ALA A 62 -0.22 1.31 0.28
CA ALA A 62 0.01 2.67 0.75
C ALA A 62 1.29 3.26 0.16
N ALA A 63 1.16 4.39 -0.52
CA ALA A 63 2.27 5.16 -1.06
C ALA A 63 1.79 6.58 -1.42
N ILE A 64 2.69 7.55 -1.35
CA ILE A 64 2.57 8.77 -2.12
C ILE A 64 3.24 8.60 -3.48
N ILE A 65 2.65 9.21 -4.51
CA ILE A 65 3.10 9.09 -5.89
C ILE A 65 3.77 10.39 -6.35
N LEU A 66 3.26 11.53 -5.87
CA LEU A 66 3.74 12.86 -6.21
C LEU A 66 3.97 13.67 -4.94
N SER A 67 5.10 14.37 -4.91
CA SER A 67 5.47 15.29 -3.83
C SER A 67 6.54 16.25 -4.35
N GLN A 68 6.44 17.52 -3.95
CA GLN A 68 7.51 18.50 -4.16
C GLN A 68 8.65 18.35 -3.15
N ASP A 69 8.38 17.70 -2.01
CA ASP A 69 9.38 17.36 -1.00
C ASP A 69 9.83 15.89 -1.20
N PRO A 70 11.08 15.66 -1.65
CA PRO A 70 11.62 14.31 -1.81
C PRO A 70 11.71 13.53 -0.49
N ALA A 71 11.82 14.20 0.66
CA ALA A 71 11.91 13.55 1.96
C ALA A 71 10.63 12.79 2.33
N LEU A 72 9.47 13.22 1.80
CA LEU A 72 8.21 12.52 2.02
C LEU A 72 8.20 11.12 1.39
N PHE A 73 8.88 10.89 0.26
CA PHE A 73 8.99 9.53 -0.30
C PHE A 73 9.75 8.61 0.64
N LYS A 74 10.82 9.11 1.28
CA LYS A 74 11.56 8.35 2.28
C LYS A 74 10.70 8.08 3.52
N LYS A 75 10.04 9.11 4.05
CA LYS A 75 9.23 8.99 5.27
C LYS A 75 8.02 8.08 5.09
N ILE A 76 7.28 8.24 4.00
CA ILE A 76 6.01 7.53 3.76
C ILE A 76 6.27 6.19 3.08
N ASN A 77 6.88 6.19 1.90
CA ASN A 77 6.98 4.97 1.10
C ASN A 77 8.01 4.03 1.72
N ILE A 78 9.23 4.51 1.94
CA ILE A 78 10.36 3.64 2.33
C ILE A 78 10.24 3.23 3.80
N ASN A 79 10.30 4.19 4.73
CA ASN A 79 10.21 3.90 6.15
C ASN A 79 8.86 3.29 6.52
N GLY A 80 7.77 3.76 5.91
CA GLY A 80 6.45 3.19 6.14
C GLY A 80 6.32 1.74 5.65
N THR A 81 6.91 1.39 4.51
CA THR A 81 6.99 -0.01 4.10
C THR A 81 7.82 -0.84 5.08
N GLY A 82 8.93 -0.31 5.58
CA GLY A 82 9.73 -0.96 6.63
C GLY A 82 8.92 -1.25 7.90
N ASN A 83 8.14 -0.27 8.38
CA ASN A 83 7.26 -0.44 9.54
C ASN A 83 6.20 -1.53 9.30
N MET A 84 5.56 -1.52 8.12
CA MET A 84 4.56 -2.52 7.73
C MET A 84 5.14 -3.92 7.67
N VAL A 85 6.30 -4.09 7.03
CA VAL A 85 6.99 -5.40 6.92
C VAL A 85 7.38 -5.91 8.31
N LYS A 86 7.95 -5.05 9.15
CA LYS A 86 8.38 -5.43 10.50
C LYS A 86 7.21 -5.88 11.38
N GLU A 87 6.13 -5.11 11.43
CA GLU A 87 4.97 -5.45 12.24
C GLU A 87 4.29 -6.72 11.70
N ALA A 88 4.10 -6.83 10.38
CA ALA A 88 3.52 -8.02 9.75
C ALA A 88 4.33 -9.30 10.04
N ALA A 89 5.67 -9.22 9.90
CA ALA A 89 6.58 -10.31 10.25
C ALA A 89 6.43 -10.72 11.72
N SER A 90 6.41 -9.73 12.63
CA SER A 90 6.27 -9.99 14.07
C SER A 90 4.93 -10.62 14.46
N ALA A 91 3.87 -10.32 13.71
CA ALA A 91 2.54 -10.86 13.92
C ALA A 91 2.33 -12.25 13.29
N GLY A 92 3.32 -12.78 12.56
CA GLY A 92 3.24 -14.08 11.91
C GLY A 92 2.42 -14.11 10.62
N VAL A 93 2.32 -12.98 9.91
CA VAL A 93 1.71 -12.93 8.57
C VAL A 93 2.44 -13.91 7.65
N ARG A 94 1.71 -14.64 6.80
CA ARG A 94 2.29 -15.70 5.95
C ARG A 94 2.72 -15.18 4.58
N HIS A 95 2.02 -14.18 4.05
CA HIS A 95 2.25 -13.65 2.71
C HIS A 95 2.13 -12.12 2.67
N PHE A 96 3.17 -11.45 2.17
CA PHE A 96 3.20 -10.00 1.99
C PHE A 96 3.19 -9.63 0.50
N ILE A 97 2.08 -9.07 0.03
CA ILE A 97 1.88 -8.64 -1.34
C ILE A 97 2.13 -7.13 -1.41
N PHE A 98 3.26 -6.75 -2.01
CA PHE A 98 3.63 -5.36 -2.22
C PHE A 98 3.24 -4.88 -3.61
N VAL A 99 2.45 -3.81 -3.67
CA VAL A 99 2.12 -3.17 -4.94
C VAL A 99 3.19 -2.13 -5.25
N SER A 100 4.13 -2.48 -6.11
CA SER A 100 5.19 -1.64 -6.66
C SER A 100 4.69 -0.78 -7.85
N SER A 101 5.54 -0.53 -8.83
CA SER A 101 5.23 0.23 -10.05
C SER A 101 6.09 -0.27 -11.21
N ALA A 102 5.55 -0.33 -12.43
CA ALA A 102 6.35 -0.60 -13.63
C ALA A 102 7.47 0.43 -13.82
N SER A 103 7.32 1.65 -13.27
CA SER A 103 8.34 2.69 -13.35
C SER A 103 9.67 2.32 -12.70
N VAL A 104 9.71 1.29 -11.84
CA VAL A 104 10.95 0.80 -11.23
C VAL A 104 11.91 0.20 -12.25
N VAL A 105 11.49 -0.15 -13.47
CA VAL A 105 12.41 -0.66 -14.50
C VAL A 105 12.72 0.38 -15.59
N TYR A 106 12.19 1.60 -15.47
CA TYR A 106 12.43 2.64 -16.46
C TYR A 106 13.86 3.20 -16.37
N PRO A 107 14.46 3.60 -17.51
CA PRO A 107 15.84 4.09 -17.56
C PRO A 107 16.02 5.40 -16.78
N LEU A 108 15.05 6.30 -16.85
CA LEU A 108 15.04 7.54 -16.08
C LEU A 108 14.32 7.32 -14.75
N GLY A 109 15.06 7.46 -13.65
CA GLY A 109 14.52 7.33 -12.30
C GLY A 109 13.85 8.61 -11.82
N THR A 110 12.61 8.51 -11.35
CA THR A 110 11.92 9.58 -10.60
C THR A 110 12.10 9.35 -9.09
N PRO A 111 11.90 10.36 -8.23
CA PRO A 111 11.89 10.16 -6.78
C PRO A 111 10.93 9.04 -6.35
N TYR A 112 9.74 9.01 -6.97
CA TYR A 112 8.77 7.94 -6.75
C TYR A 112 9.33 6.56 -7.16
N SER A 113 9.86 6.41 -8.38
CA SER A 113 10.34 5.10 -8.84
C SER A 113 11.54 4.60 -8.03
N ARG A 114 12.44 5.50 -7.60
CA ARG A 114 13.51 5.16 -6.65
C ARG A 114 12.96 4.68 -5.32
N SER A 115 11.99 5.39 -4.75
CA SER A 115 11.36 4.97 -3.49
C SER A 115 10.73 3.58 -3.57
N LYS A 116 10.09 3.24 -4.70
CA LYS A 116 9.49 1.91 -4.91
C LYS A 116 10.56 0.82 -5.08
N ARG A 117 11.69 1.12 -5.74
CA ARG A 117 12.85 0.18 -5.79
C ARG A 117 13.36 -0.14 -4.39
N GLU A 118 13.53 0.87 -3.54
CA GLU A 118 13.99 0.67 -2.16
C GLU A 118 12.97 -0.12 -1.33
N CYS A 119 11.67 0.14 -1.51
CA CYS A 119 10.61 -0.67 -0.88
C CYS A 119 10.66 -2.14 -1.33
N GLU A 120 10.94 -2.42 -2.60
CA GLU A 120 11.10 -3.80 -3.07
C GLU A 120 12.28 -4.51 -2.43
N VAL A 121 13.38 -3.80 -2.15
CA VAL A 121 14.53 -4.36 -1.42
C VAL A 121 14.10 -4.75 0.00
N ILE A 122 13.45 -3.84 0.73
CA ILE A 122 12.92 -4.11 2.09
C ILE A 122 12.03 -5.36 2.11
N VAL A 123 11.12 -5.50 1.13
CA VAL A 123 10.20 -6.65 1.04
C VAL A 123 10.92 -7.96 0.66
N LYS A 124 12.05 -7.89 -0.04
CA LYS A 124 12.85 -9.06 -0.42
C LYS A 124 13.80 -9.52 0.69
N GLU A 125 14.28 -8.58 1.50
CA GLU A 125 15.26 -8.84 2.56
C GLU A 125 14.62 -9.36 3.86
N GLN A 126 13.30 -9.24 4.04
CA GLN A 126 12.62 -9.93 5.14
C GLN A 126 12.63 -11.45 4.91
N GLU A 127 12.77 -12.21 6.00
CA GLU A 127 13.05 -13.65 5.93
C GLU A 127 11.86 -14.54 6.35
N THR A 128 10.86 -13.99 7.03
CA THR A 128 9.85 -14.78 7.75
C THR A 128 8.57 -14.99 6.95
N MET A 129 8.33 -14.21 5.89
CA MET A 129 7.11 -14.24 5.10
C MET A 129 7.42 -14.59 3.63
N SER A 130 6.50 -15.29 2.98
CA SER A 130 6.48 -15.28 1.52
C SER A 130 6.12 -13.89 1.00
N TYR A 131 6.55 -13.52 -0.21
CA TYR A 131 6.21 -12.22 -0.78
C TYR A 131 5.81 -12.30 -2.26
N THR A 132 5.06 -11.31 -2.71
CA THR A 132 4.79 -11.07 -4.13
C THR A 132 4.89 -9.59 -4.41
N ILE A 133 5.63 -9.22 -5.45
CA ILE A 133 5.78 -7.83 -5.89
C ILE A 133 5.02 -7.66 -7.19
N VAL A 134 3.95 -6.88 -7.15
CA VAL A 134 3.14 -6.55 -8.33
C VAL A 134 3.61 -5.19 -8.86
N ARG A 135 3.97 -5.10 -10.14
CA ARG A 135 4.45 -3.85 -10.78
C ARG A 135 3.45 -3.39 -11.84
N PRO A 136 2.30 -2.82 -11.43
CA PRO A 136 1.31 -2.34 -12.39
C PRO A 136 1.87 -1.17 -13.21
N THR A 137 1.36 -1.02 -14.44
CA THR A 137 1.43 0.25 -15.19
C THR A 137 0.42 1.25 -14.61
N LEU A 138 0.18 2.38 -15.30
CA LEU A 138 -0.82 3.35 -14.84
C LEU A 138 -2.20 2.67 -14.73
N VAL A 139 -2.84 2.81 -13.57
CA VAL A 139 -4.16 2.23 -13.29
C VAL A 139 -5.21 3.30 -13.48
N TYR A 140 -6.15 3.06 -14.38
CA TYR A 140 -7.23 3.98 -14.70
C TYR A 140 -8.54 3.56 -14.01
N GLU A 141 -9.35 4.54 -13.62
CA GLU A 141 -10.75 4.32 -13.23
C GLU A 141 -11.69 4.97 -14.26
N LYS A 142 -13.01 4.74 -14.15
CA LYS A 142 -14.02 5.14 -15.15
C LYS A 142 -13.97 6.64 -15.53
N ASN A 143 -13.46 7.50 -14.66
CA ASN A 143 -13.30 8.94 -14.87
C ASN A 143 -11.83 9.39 -14.87
N GLY A 144 -10.89 8.46 -15.09
CA GLY A 144 -9.46 8.69 -14.82
C GLY A 144 -9.10 8.54 -13.35
N GLY A 145 -7.87 8.08 -13.09
CA GLY A 145 -7.26 8.22 -11.77
C GLY A 145 -6.85 9.67 -11.51
N LEU A 146 -6.49 10.01 -10.26
CA LEU A 146 -5.94 11.33 -9.93
C LEU A 146 -4.76 11.67 -10.87
N GLU A 147 -3.94 10.66 -11.16
CA GLU A 147 -2.79 10.74 -12.05
C GLU A 147 -3.19 11.00 -13.51
N PHE A 148 -4.32 10.45 -13.98
CA PHE A 148 -4.81 10.70 -15.33
C PHE A 148 -5.38 12.10 -15.49
N MET A 149 -6.13 12.58 -14.50
CA MET A 149 -6.69 13.93 -14.51
C MET A 149 -5.59 14.99 -14.63
N MET A 150 -4.43 14.75 -14.01
CA MET A 150 -3.28 15.65 -14.12
C MET A 150 -2.67 15.75 -15.53
N PHE A 151 -2.85 14.76 -16.40
CA PHE A 151 -2.45 14.84 -17.81
C PHE A 151 -3.48 15.54 -18.69
N MET A 152 -4.73 15.62 -18.23
CA MET A 152 -5.82 16.29 -18.95
C MET A 152 -5.80 17.82 -18.77
N ASP A 153 -5.13 18.31 -17.73
CA ASP A 153 -4.99 19.75 -17.42
C ASP A 153 -3.73 20.39 -18.03
N TYR A 154 -3.05 19.70 -18.96
CA TYR A 154 -1.89 20.17 -19.73
C TYR A 154 -2.29 20.47 -21.18
#